data_AF-A0A5B0PIZ5-F1
#
_entry.id   AF-A0A5B0PIZ5-F1
#
_cell.length_a   1.000
_cell.length_b   1.000
_cell.length_c   1.000
_cell.angle_alpha   90.00
_cell.angle_beta   90.00
_cell.angle_gamma   90.00
#
_symmetry.space_group_name_H-M   'P 1'
#
loop_
_entity.id
_entity.type
_entity.pdbx_description
1 polymer ?
#
loop_
_entity_poly.entity_id
_entity_poly.type
_entity_poly.pdbx_seq_one_letter_code
_entity_poly.pdbx_strand_id
1 'polypeptide(L)'
;MLLKYLLAPIALAMAAVPNEEASISKDLDLNVIVTVAEKFKQPIINACNRDGVQEVLNDLNEIYKPVVDISNKFHLIEKIGKNLAFGEARIFFGFIKVLEVIIRAISQHQKVFDGVHQKLPEFEPKLDLIVTEFKKLDIDFHNALEGFRIDIPLWARFGFKFQNKIGV
;
A
#
# COMPACT_ATOMS: atom_id res chain seq x y z
N MET A 1 42.62 -45.62 -10.60
CA MET A 1 41.39 -44.84 -10.88
C MET A 1 40.27 -45.39 -10.02
N LEU A 2 39.88 -44.73 -8.92
CA LEU A 2 38.64 -45.01 -8.16
C LEU A 2 38.56 -44.07 -6.95
N LEU A 3 38.31 -42.79 -7.19
CA LEU A 3 37.84 -41.86 -6.15
C LEU A 3 37.22 -40.62 -6.81
N LYS A 4 36.01 -40.78 -7.36
CA LYS A 4 35.23 -39.66 -7.94
C LYS A 4 33.74 -39.65 -7.57
N TYR A 5 33.28 -40.49 -6.64
CA TYR A 5 31.83 -40.63 -6.39
C TYR A 5 31.46 -40.62 -4.92
N LEU A 6 31.87 -39.60 -4.16
CA LEU A 6 31.38 -39.45 -2.78
C LEU A 6 31.27 -37.99 -2.30
N LEU A 7 30.76 -37.09 -3.16
CA LEU A 7 30.47 -35.70 -2.79
C LEU A 7 29.14 -35.16 -3.37
N ALA A 8 28.16 -36.03 -3.62
CA ALA A 8 26.81 -35.59 -3.95
C ALA A 8 25.82 -36.58 -3.35
N PRO A 9 25.33 -36.33 -2.11
CA PRO A 9 23.89 -36.02 -2.01
C PRO A 9 23.48 -35.19 -0.76
N ILE A 10 24.25 -34.21 -0.28
CA ILE A 10 23.80 -33.35 0.85
C ILE A 10 23.29 -31.97 0.37
N ALA A 11 23.63 -31.53 -0.84
CA ALA A 11 23.24 -30.21 -1.33
C ALA A 11 21.78 -30.09 -1.81
N LEU A 12 21.07 -31.21 -2.05
CA LEU A 12 19.74 -31.19 -2.69
C LEU A 12 18.55 -31.39 -1.74
N ALA A 13 18.77 -31.55 -0.44
CA ALA A 13 17.68 -31.68 0.54
C ALA A 13 17.27 -30.33 1.18
N MET A 14 18.03 -29.25 1.00
CA MET A 14 17.66 -27.92 1.52
C MET A 14 16.76 -27.09 0.59
N ALA A 15 16.40 -27.61 -0.59
CA ALA A 15 15.61 -26.88 -1.59
C ALA A 15 14.11 -27.22 -1.62
N ALA A 16 13.63 -28.06 -0.71
CA ALA A 16 12.24 -28.56 -0.72
C ALA A 16 11.40 -28.13 0.51
N VAL A 17 11.89 -27.19 1.31
CA VAL A 17 11.02 -26.47 2.26
C VAL A 17 10.58 -25.21 1.54
N PRO A 18 9.26 -25.00 1.30
CA PRO A 18 8.77 -23.74 0.79
C PRO A 18 9.31 -22.65 1.73
N ASN A 19 10.07 -21.69 1.20
CA ASN A 19 10.51 -20.56 1.99
C ASN A 19 9.26 -19.75 2.34
N GLU A 20 8.70 -19.98 3.53
CA GLU A 20 7.43 -19.41 3.99
C GLU A 20 7.47 -17.88 3.90
N GLU A 21 8.62 -17.27 4.22
CA GLU A 21 8.85 -15.82 4.10
C GLU A 21 8.74 -15.34 2.64
N ALA A 22 9.32 -16.07 1.68
CA ALA A 22 9.27 -15.70 0.27
C ALA A 22 7.87 -15.86 -0.33
N SER A 23 7.10 -16.85 0.14
CA SER A 23 5.70 -17.03 -0.26
C SER A 23 4.81 -15.93 0.30
N ILE A 24 4.96 -15.59 1.59
CA ILE A 24 4.19 -14.52 2.24
C ILE A 24 4.55 -13.15 1.65
N SER A 25 5.83 -12.90 1.35
CA SER A 25 6.26 -11.66 0.69
C SER A 25 5.59 -11.47 -0.68
N LYS A 26 5.39 -12.56 -1.45
CA LYS A 26 4.62 -12.49 -2.71
C LYS A 26 3.13 -12.22 -2.49
N ASP A 27 2.56 -12.74 -1.42
CA ASP A 27 1.15 -12.51 -1.06
C ASP A 27 0.88 -11.08 -0.53
N LEU A 28 1.93 -10.38 -0.10
CA LEU A 28 1.90 -9.02 0.48
C LEU A 28 2.56 -7.96 -0.41
N ASP A 29 2.59 -8.16 -1.73
CA ASP A 29 3.24 -7.21 -2.65
C ASP A 29 2.50 -5.86 -2.72
N LEU A 30 2.94 -4.89 -1.91
CA LEU A 30 2.38 -3.53 -1.89
C LEU A 30 2.68 -2.75 -3.16
N ASN A 31 3.56 -3.21 -4.06
CA ASN A 31 3.76 -2.52 -5.34
C ASN A 31 2.51 -2.55 -6.21
N VAL A 32 1.63 -3.54 -6.00
CA VAL A 32 0.36 -3.63 -6.72
C VAL A 32 -0.50 -2.39 -6.47
N ILE A 33 -0.66 -1.96 -5.21
CA ILE A 33 -1.48 -0.77 -4.91
C ILE A 33 -0.83 0.51 -5.44
N VAL A 34 0.50 0.63 -5.40
CA VAL A 34 1.23 1.77 -5.98
C VAL A 34 1.00 1.84 -7.49
N THR A 35 1.17 0.71 -8.17
CA THR A 35 1.07 0.61 -9.64
C THR A 35 -0.34 0.96 -10.12
N VAL A 36 -1.36 0.44 -9.43
CA VAL A 36 -2.76 0.74 -9.77
C VAL A 36 -3.07 2.22 -9.49
N ALA A 37 -2.63 2.77 -8.36
CA ALA A 37 -2.83 4.19 -8.07
C ALA A 37 -2.14 5.09 -9.11
N GLU A 38 -0.91 4.77 -9.50
CA GLU A 38 -0.17 5.51 -10.53
C GLU A 38 -0.88 5.45 -11.89
N LYS A 39 -1.36 4.28 -12.28
CA LYS A 39 -2.13 4.07 -13.51
C LYS A 39 -3.37 4.98 -13.59
N PHE A 40 -4.10 5.12 -12.48
CA PHE A 40 -5.36 5.86 -12.44
C PHE A 40 -5.21 7.33 -12.00
N LYS A 41 -4.03 7.75 -11.53
CA LYS A 41 -3.74 9.13 -11.13
C LYS A 41 -4.12 10.16 -12.19
N GLN A 42 -3.58 10.04 -13.39
CA GLN A 42 -3.85 10.99 -14.48
C GLN A 42 -5.28 10.91 -15.02
N PRO A 43 -5.87 9.72 -15.25
CA PRO A 43 -7.29 9.58 -15.56
C PRO A 43 -8.21 10.31 -14.58
N ILE A 44 -7.99 10.16 -13.27
CA ILE A 44 -8.79 10.84 -12.25
C ILE A 44 -8.61 12.36 -12.31
N ILE A 45 -7.37 12.85 -12.42
CA ILE A 45 -7.12 14.30 -12.55
C ILE A 45 -7.85 14.87 -13.77
N ASN A 46 -7.78 14.19 -14.90
CA ASN A 46 -8.47 14.61 -16.13
C ASN A 46 -9.99 14.58 -15.97
N ALA A 47 -10.54 13.55 -15.31
CA ALA A 47 -11.95 13.47 -14.97
C ALA A 47 -12.39 14.60 -14.02
N CYS A 48 -11.55 14.99 -13.06
CA CYS A 48 -11.81 16.12 -12.16
C CYS A 48 -11.97 17.43 -12.94
N ASN A 49 -11.05 17.71 -13.88
CA ASN A 49 -11.07 18.93 -14.71
C ASN A 49 -12.33 19.06 -15.58
N ARG A 50 -13.07 17.97 -15.80
CA ARG A 50 -14.32 17.93 -16.57
C ARG A 50 -15.55 17.61 -15.72
N ASP A 51 -15.44 17.70 -14.39
CA ASP A 51 -16.53 17.41 -13.46
C ASP A 51 -17.12 15.98 -13.58
N GLY A 52 -16.28 15.03 -13.98
CA GLY A 52 -16.62 13.64 -14.27
C GLY A 52 -16.76 12.76 -13.04
N VAL A 53 -17.72 13.05 -12.16
CA VAL A 53 -17.91 12.35 -10.87
C VAL A 53 -17.92 10.82 -10.99
N GLN A 54 -18.70 10.28 -11.93
CA GLN A 54 -18.86 8.83 -12.08
C GLN A 54 -17.55 8.14 -12.52
N GLU A 55 -16.75 8.81 -13.36
CA GLU A 55 -15.47 8.28 -13.81
C GLU A 55 -14.48 8.24 -12.64
N VAL A 56 -14.43 9.31 -11.84
CA VAL A 56 -13.62 9.34 -10.63
C VAL A 56 -14.02 8.23 -9.66
N LEU A 57 -15.32 8.00 -9.46
CA LEU A 57 -15.81 6.88 -8.63
C LEU A 57 -15.36 5.52 -9.18
N ASN A 58 -15.47 5.31 -10.49
CA ASN A 58 -15.07 4.05 -11.13
C ASN A 58 -13.56 3.81 -10.94
N ASP A 59 -12.73 4.82 -11.21
CA ASP A 59 -11.29 4.72 -11.07
C ASP A 59 -10.87 4.54 -9.60
N LEU A 60 -11.52 5.24 -8.65
CA LEU A 60 -11.31 5.03 -7.22
C LEU A 60 -11.69 3.61 -6.78
N ASN A 61 -12.74 3.02 -7.36
CA ASN A 61 -13.09 1.62 -7.10
C ASN A 61 -12.00 0.66 -7.58
N GLU A 62 -11.38 0.92 -8.73
CA GLU A 62 -10.27 0.11 -9.22
C GLU A 62 -9.04 0.21 -8.33
N ILE A 63 -8.75 1.39 -7.77
CA ILE A 63 -7.66 1.56 -6.78
C ILE A 63 -8.02 0.87 -5.45
N TYR A 64 -9.29 0.91 -5.04
CA TYR A 64 -9.73 0.37 -3.75
C TYR A 64 -9.63 -1.16 -3.66
N LYS A 65 -9.95 -1.88 -4.74
CA LYS A 65 -9.93 -3.35 -4.78
C LYS A 65 -8.61 -3.97 -4.27
N PRO A 66 -7.43 -3.64 -4.84
CA PRO A 66 -6.17 -4.21 -4.37
C PRO A 66 -5.83 -3.76 -2.93
N VAL A 67 -6.26 -2.57 -2.49
CA VAL A 67 -6.09 -2.15 -1.09
C VAL A 67 -6.86 -3.06 -0.14
N VAL A 68 -8.10 -3.42 -0.48
CA VAL A 68 -8.89 -4.39 0.30
C VAL A 68 -8.20 -5.75 0.32
N ASP A 69 -7.79 -6.26 -0.84
CA ASP A 69 -7.17 -7.58 -0.95
C ASP A 69 -5.90 -7.69 -0.11
N ILE A 70 -5.02 -6.68 -0.17
CA ILE A 70 -3.81 -6.65 0.66
C ILE A 70 -4.17 -6.50 2.14
N SER A 71 -5.08 -5.60 2.50
CA SER A 71 -5.45 -5.36 3.91
C SER A 71 -5.94 -6.64 4.60
N ASN A 72 -6.68 -7.50 3.88
CA ASN A 72 -7.20 -8.76 4.43
C ASN A 72 -6.09 -9.76 4.77
N LYS A 73 -4.96 -9.69 4.05
CA LYS A 73 -3.79 -10.56 4.25
C LYS A 73 -2.72 -9.91 5.12
N PHE A 74 -2.83 -8.61 5.40
CA PHE A 74 -1.72 -7.82 5.93
C PHE A 74 -1.23 -8.24 7.32
N HIS A 75 -2.06 -8.92 8.11
CA HIS A 75 -1.65 -9.55 9.37
C HIS A 75 -0.49 -10.54 9.22
N LEU A 76 -0.24 -11.06 8.01
CA LEU A 76 0.89 -11.95 7.73
C LEU A 76 2.25 -11.22 7.71
N ILE A 77 2.27 -9.89 7.71
CA ILE A 77 3.51 -9.08 7.68
C ILE A 77 4.42 -9.37 8.89
N GLU A 78 3.84 -9.81 10.01
CA GLU A 78 4.60 -10.20 11.21
C GLU A 78 5.56 -11.37 10.96
N LYS A 79 5.31 -12.17 9.91
CA LYS A 79 6.08 -13.37 9.59
C LYS A 79 7.29 -13.14 8.68
N ILE A 80 7.41 -11.98 8.02
CA ILE A 80 8.48 -11.73 7.02
C ILE A 80 9.70 -10.99 7.60
N GLY A 81 9.69 -10.71 8.91
CA GLY A 81 10.80 -10.03 9.59
C GLY A 81 10.86 -8.52 9.33
N LYS A 82 11.51 -7.79 10.24
CA LYS A 82 11.46 -6.32 10.31
C LYS A 82 12.08 -5.60 9.09
N ASN A 83 13.15 -6.15 8.50
CA ASN A 83 13.81 -5.53 7.36
C ASN A 83 12.94 -5.56 6.09
N LEU A 84 12.29 -6.70 5.81
CA LEU A 84 11.37 -6.80 4.68
C LEU A 84 10.12 -5.96 4.95
N ALA A 85 9.57 -6.01 6.17
CA ALA A 85 8.45 -5.16 6.55
C ALA A 85 8.76 -3.65 6.42
N PHE A 86 9.99 -3.22 6.69
CA PHE A 86 10.42 -1.83 6.45
C PHE A 86 10.45 -1.48 4.95
N GLY A 87 10.91 -2.41 4.10
CA GLY A 87 10.84 -2.26 2.64
C GLY A 87 9.39 -2.10 2.15
N GLU A 88 8.50 -2.94 2.65
CA GLU A 88 7.07 -2.85 2.37
C GLU A 88 6.46 -1.53 2.87
N ALA A 89 6.87 -1.05 4.04
CA ALA A 89 6.41 0.25 4.56
C ALA A 89 6.80 1.42 3.63
N ARG A 90 8.01 1.39 3.05
CA ARG A 90 8.43 2.40 2.04
C ARG A 90 7.53 2.36 0.81
N ILE A 91 7.20 1.17 0.33
CA ILE A 91 6.30 0.98 -0.82
C ILE A 91 4.89 1.49 -0.49
N PHE A 92 4.37 1.16 0.69
CA PHE A 92 3.08 1.68 1.18
C PHE A 92 3.06 3.21 1.22
N PHE A 93 4.11 3.86 1.73
CA PHE A 93 4.18 5.31 1.69
C PHE A 93 4.33 5.88 0.28
N GLY A 94 4.92 5.12 -0.65
CA GLY A 94 4.82 5.40 -2.09
C GLY A 94 3.37 5.50 -2.54
N PHE A 95 2.51 4.55 -2.15
CA PHE A 95 1.07 4.59 -2.44
C PHE A 95 0.40 5.81 -1.80
N ILE A 96 0.69 6.11 -0.53
CA ILE A 96 0.13 7.29 0.16
C ILE A 96 0.49 8.59 -0.56
N LYS A 97 1.72 8.74 -1.05
CA LYS A 97 2.14 9.90 -1.84
C LYS A 97 1.28 10.07 -3.10
N VAL A 98 1.06 8.97 -3.83
CA VAL A 98 0.26 8.98 -5.07
C VAL A 98 -1.21 9.27 -4.78
N LEU A 99 -1.77 8.64 -3.74
CA LEU A 99 -3.16 8.86 -3.33
C LEU A 99 -3.36 10.30 -2.84
N GLU A 100 -2.39 10.91 -2.16
CA GLU A 100 -2.47 12.31 -1.75
C GLU A 100 -2.63 13.25 -2.96
N VAL A 101 -1.90 13.00 -4.06
CA VAL A 101 -2.04 13.77 -5.29
C VAL A 101 -3.45 13.65 -5.86
N ILE A 102 -4.03 12.45 -5.82
CA ILE A 102 -5.40 12.17 -6.29
C ILE A 102 -6.43 12.93 -5.44
N ILE A 103 -6.40 12.77 -4.11
CA ILE A 103 -7.35 13.45 -3.23
C ILE A 103 -7.19 14.98 -3.26
N ARG A 104 -5.96 15.47 -3.49
CA ARG A 104 -5.71 16.91 -3.68
C ARG A 104 -6.42 17.42 -4.92
N ALA A 105 -6.31 16.72 -6.05
CA ALA A 105 -7.01 17.08 -7.28
C ALA A 105 -8.54 17.06 -7.10
N ILE A 106 -9.08 16.03 -6.43
CA ILE A 106 -10.50 15.94 -6.08
C ILE A 106 -10.93 17.13 -5.22
N SER A 107 -10.15 17.49 -4.19
CA SER A 107 -10.49 18.57 -3.25
C SER A 107 -10.58 19.97 -3.88
N GLN A 108 -9.98 20.15 -5.05
CA GLN A 108 -10.00 21.40 -5.81
C GLN A 108 -11.25 21.53 -6.69
N HIS A 109 -12.01 20.45 -6.88
CA HIS A 109 -13.19 20.39 -7.74
C HIS A 109 -14.44 20.08 -6.93
N GLN A 110 -15.17 21.11 -6.50
CA GLN A 110 -16.27 20.98 -5.53
C GLN A 110 -17.31 19.92 -5.90
N LYS A 111 -17.76 19.90 -7.16
CA LYS A 111 -18.76 18.92 -7.63
C LYS A 111 -18.26 17.47 -7.51
N VAL A 112 -16.99 17.25 -7.81
CA VAL A 112 -16.36 15.93 -7.67
C VAL A 112 -16.18 15.59 -6.20
N PHE A 113 -15.65 16.52 -5.41
CA PHE A 113 -15.49 16.37 -3.95
C PHE A 113 -16.80 15.92 -3.29
N ASP A 114 -17.90 16.63 -3.55
CA ASP A 114 -19.22 16.30 -3.00
C ASP A 114 -19.71 14.94 -3.50
N GLY A 115 -19.49 14.63 -4.79
CA GLY A 115 -19.93 13.39 -5.40
C GLY A 115 -19.16 12.13 -4.97
N VAL A 116 -17.91 12.27 -4.52
CA VAL A 116 -17.07 11.14 -4.07
C VAL A 116 -16.93 11.05 -2.56
N HIS A 117 -17.60 11.93 -1.79
CA HIS A 117 -17.38 12.05 -0.34
C HIS A 117 -17.59 10.72 0.41
N GLN A 118 -18.42 9.82 -0.12
CA GLN A 118 -18.73 8.53 0.53
C GLN A 118 -17.69 7.47 0.21
N LYS A 119 -17.00 7.57 -0.93
CA LYS A 119 -16.10 6.54 -1.44
C LYS A 119 -14.72 6.59 -0.80
N LEU A 120 -14.14 7.79 -0.68
CA LEU A 120 -12.80 7.97 -0.10
C LEU A 120 -12.70 7.47 1.37
N PRO A 121 -13.68 7.71 2.25
CA PRO A 121 -13.68 7.14 3.60
C PRO A 121 -13.61 5.61 3.67
N GLU A 122 -13.99 4.88 2.62
CA GLU A 122 -13.90 3.40 2.63
C GLU A 122 -12.45 2.90 2.70
N PHE A 123 -11.48 3.71 2.25
CA PHE A 123 -10.07 3.39 2.35
C PHE A 123 -9.56 3.44 3.79
N GLU A 124 -10.11 4.32 4.62
CA GLU A 124 -9.65 4.57 6.00
C GLU A 124 -9.45 3.29 6.82
N PRO A 125 -10.45 2.41 7.02
CA PRO A 125 -10.27 1.22 7.84
C PRO A 125 -9.18 0.28 7.29
N LYS A 126 -8.91 0.31 5.98
CA LYS A 126 -7.90 -0.55 5.35
C LYS A 126 -6.49 0.02 5.54
N LEU A 127 -6.34 1.34 5.36
CA LEU A 127 -5.07 2.03 5.61
C LEU A 127 -4.72 2.05 7.10
N ASP A 128 -5.72 2.24 7.95
CA ASP A 128 -5.58 2.20 9.40
C ASP A 128 -5.09 0.84 9.90
N LEU A 129 -5.60 -0.25 9.32
CA LEU A 129 -5.14 -1.60 9.60
C LEU A 129 -3.67 -1.75 9.20
N ILE A 130 -3.30 -1.39 7.97
CA ILE A 130 -1.92 -1.51 7.47
C ILE A 130 -0.93 -0.75 8.37
N VAL A 131 -1.24 0.50 8.71
CA VAL A 131 -0.40 1.31 9.61
C VAL A 131 -0.34 0.70 11.02
N THR A 132 -1.43 0.13 11.51
CA THR A 132 -1.45 -0.53 12.83
C THR A 132 -0.53 -1.74 12.85
N GLU A 133 -0.54 -2.58 11.82
CA GLU A 133 0.34 -3.75 11.74
C GLU A 133 1.81 -3.34 11.63
N PHE A 134 2.15 -2.35 10.81
CA PHE A 134 3.53 -1.83 10.79
C PHE A 134 3.95 -1.24 12.14
N LYS A 135 3.04 -0.58 12.86
CA LYS A 135 3.33 -0.01 14.17
C LYS A 135 3.62 -1.10 15.21
N LYS A 136 2.92 -2.23 15.18
CA LYS A 136 3.22 -3.39 16.05
C LYS A 136 4.63 -3.95 15.82
N LEU A 137 5.17 -3.78 14.62
CA LEU A 137 6.53 -4.19 14.25
C LEU A 137 7.60 -3.13 14.54
N ASP A 138 7.24 -2.04 15.22
CA ASP A 138 8.12 -0.90 15.52
C ASP A 138 8.83 -0.37 14.25
N ILE A 139 8.08 -0.29 13.14
CA ILE A 139 8.60 0.28 11.89
C ILE A 139 8.78 1.78 12.03
N ASP A 140 9.95 2.27 11.61
CA ASP A 140 10.26 3.69 11.61
C ASP A 140 9.59 4.39 10.42
N PHE A 141 8.42 4.98 10.68
CA PHE A 141 7.67 5.70 9.66
C PHE A 141 8.37 6.96 9.15
N HIS A 142 9.15 7.64 9.98
CA HIS A 142 9.86 8.85 9.57
C HIS A 142 10.86 8.54 8.45
N ASN A 143 11.64 7.47 8.65
CA ASN A 143 12.56 6.98 7.65
C ASN A 143 11.83 6.37 6.44
N ALA A 144 10.73 5.67 6.63
CA ALA A 144 9.96 5.07 5.54
C ALA A 144 9.27 6.12 4.64
N LEU A 145 8.94 7.30 5.18
CA LEU A 145 8.37 8.43 4.44
C LEU A 145 9.38 9.15 3.52
N GLU A 146 10.67 9.01 3.81
CA GLU A 146 11.76 9.64 3.04
C GLU A 146 11.60 11.16 2.90
N GLY A 147 11.23 11.83 4.00
CA GLY A 147 11.04 13.28 4.04
C GLY A 147 9.73 13.78 3.44
N PHE A 148 8.86 12.90 2.93
CA PHE A 148 7.50 13.27 2.55
C PHE A 148 6.68 13.65 3.78
N ARG A 149 5.98 14.78 3.69
CA ARG A 149 5.07 15.25 4.74
C ARG A 149 3.64 15.07 4.27
N ILE A 150 2.89 14.23 4.98
CA ILE A 150 1.48 14.00 4.73
C ILE A 150 0.71 15.29 5.04
N ASP A 151 -0.16 15.73 4.14
CA ASP A 151 -1.02 16.90 4.34
C ASP A 151 -2.21 16.54 5.25
N ILE A 152 -1.95 16.44 6.56
CA ILE A 152 -2.95 16.00 7.56
C ILE A 152 -4.30 16.71 7.41
N PRO A 153 -4.38 18.06 7.23
CA PRO A 153 -5.64 18.74 7.01
C PRO A 153 -6.39 18.25 5.77
N LEU A 154 -5.70 18.03 4.65
CA LEU A 154 -6.32 17.51 3.43
C LEU A 154 -6.92 16.12 3.66
N TRP A 155 -6.17 15.19 4.25
CA TRP A 155 -6.64 13.84 4.55
C TRP A 155 -7.83 13.86 5.52
N ALA A 156 -7.75 14.68 6.57
CA ALA A 156 -8.84 14.83 7.54
C ALA A 156 -10.14 15.35 6.91
N ARG A 157 -10.07 16.22 5.89
CA ARG A 157 -11.25 16.70 5.15
C ARG A 157 -12.02 15.59 4.44
N PHE A 158 -11.34 14.49 4.10
CA PHE A 158 -11.96 13.30 3.50
C PHE A 158 -12.28 12.22 4.55
N GLY A 159 -12.15 12.53 5.84
CA GLY A 159 -12.51 11.61 6.93
C GLY A 159 -11.41 10.62 7.35
N PHE A 160 -10.22 10.71 6.77
CA PHE A 160 -9.10 9.84 7.14
C PHE A 160 -8.53 10.21 8.52
N LYS A 161 -8.10 9.18 9.27
CA LYS A 161 -7.53 9.30 10.62
C LYS A 161 -6.27 8.45 10.81
N PHE A 162 -5.95 7.52 9.92
CA PHE A 162 -4.76 6.65 10.01
C PHE A 162 -3.47 7.46 10.19
N GLN A 163 -3.40 8.67 9.61
CA GLN A 163 -2.24 9.54 9.68
C GLN A 163 -1.86 9.93 11.12
N ASN A 164 -2.83 9.97 12.04
CA ASN A 164 -2.59 10.24 13.46
C ASN A 164 -1.76 9.14 14.13
N LYS A 165 -1.76 7.91 13.59
CA LYS A 165 -0.97 6.79 14.12
C LYS A 165 0.48 6.84 13.69
N ILE A 166 0.77 7.55 12.60
CA ILE A 166 2.10 7.67 12.00
C ILE A 166 3.00 8.57 12.85
N GLY A 167 2.41 9.55 13.56
CA GLY A 167 3.13 10.36 14.56
C GLY A 167 4.18 11.30 13.98
N VAL A 168 3.93 11.82 12.77
CA VAL A 168 4.82 12.68 11.98
C VAL A 168 4.18 14.03 11.72
#